data_AF-A0A661N4B0-F1
#
_entry.id   AF-A0A661N4B0-F1
#
_cell.length_a   1.000
_cell.length_b   1.000
_cell.length_c   1.000
_cell.angle_alpha   90.00
_cell.angle_beta   90.00
_cell.angle_gamma   90.00
#
_symmetry.space_group_name_H-M   'P 1'
#
loop_
_entity.id
_entity.type
_entity.pdbx_description
1 polymer ?
#
loop_
_entity_poly.entity_id
_entity_poly.type
_entity_poly.pdbx_seq_one_letter_code
_entity_poly.pdbx_strand_id
1 'polypeptide(L)'
;MGPEAGRELPPSIRETPLVARIAATSSLGDDDFWTLVFVLAGALALSLGLSVPPPVPAPAPTLTPRSSVAPTFIGTFAFILGLFALAFVPFSGSVSAYGRGLVIAALEVGLALALVPPLAAWTRTQRLGLLPPKRLYLVAVAPILGVLVAFLGNLIGAFVPSTSEASIESLVAFSSGALALGLVSVVVPVAEELFFRGLIFGNLERRLGGSRAFLVTIVLFALAHLPQQWGNWGAASSVLFAGVVFTALRWRSGSTLVPVLAHLAHNAILVFSRF
;
A
#
# COMPACT_ATOMS: atom_id res chain seq x y z
N MET A 1 -41.08 47.32 -7.03
CA MET A 1 -39.84 46.62 -6.63
C MET A 1 -38.80 46.99 -7.67
N GLY A 2 -37.82 47.83 -7.31
CA GLY A 2 -36.75 48.26 -8.21
C GLY A 2 -35.58 47.26 -8.21
N PRO A 3 -34.77 47.19 -9.28
CA PRO A 3 -33.65 46.28 -9.37
C PRO A 3 -32.58 46.63 -8.33
N GLU A 4 -32.11 45.65 -7.58
CA GLU A 4 -30.98 45.82 -6.67
C GLU A 4 -29.74 46.24 -7.48
N ALA A 5 -29.26 47.46 -7.21
CA ALA A 5 -28.00 47.95 -7.74
C ALA A 5 -26.87 47.03 -7.24
N GLY A 6 -26.16 46.41 -8.18
CA GLY A 6 -24.99 45.59 -7.87
C GLY A 6 -23.99 46.40 -7.05
N ARG A 7 -23.62 45.89 -5.86
CA ARG A 7 -22.58 46.49 -5.03
C ARG A 7 -21.30 46.57 -5.84
N GLU A 8 -20.95 47.80 -6.22
CA GLU A 8 -19.66 48.09 -6.82
C GLU A 8 -18.54 47.72 -5.85
N LEU A 9 -17.64 46.83 -6.29
CA LEU A 9 -16.48 46.42 -5.51
C LEU A 9 -15.58 47.64 -5.22
N PRO A 10 -15.00 47.75 -4.00
CA PRO A 10 -14.08 48.82 -3.64
C PRO A 10 -12.92 48.96 -4.63
N PRO A 11 -12.41 50.19 -4.88
CA PRO A 11 -11.30 50.44 -5.81
C PRO A 11 -10.05 49.59 -5.51
N SER A 12 -9.79 49.31 -4.23
CA SER A 12 -8.67 48.49 -3.77
C SER A 12 -8.69 47.05 -4.28
N ILE A 13 -9.87 46.49 -4.57
CA ILE A 13 -10.02 45.12 -5.08
C ILE A 13 -9.88 45.09 -6.61
N ARG A 14 -10.29 46.17 -7.31
CA ARG A 14 -10.28 46.25 -8.78
C ARG A 14 -8.86 46.24 -9.37
N GLU A 15 -7.88 46.75 -8.63
CA GLU A 15 -6.50 46.84 -9.07
C GLU A 15 -5.60 45.74 -8.52
N THR A 16 -6.13 44.81 -7.71
CA THR A 16 -5.33 43.69 -7.22
C THR A 16 -5.12 42.68 -8.36
N PRO A 17 -3.88 42.41 -8.80
CA PRO A 17 -3.63 41.41 -9.82
C PRO A 17 -4.05 40.04 -9.30
N LEU A 18 -5.18 39.54 -9.80
CA LEU A 18 -5.71 38.24 -9.43
C LEU A 18 -4.90 37.16 -10.14
N VAL A 19 -3.91 36.60 -9.45
CA VAL A 19 -3.19 35.41 -9.92
C VAL A 19 -4.05 34.19 -9.61
N ALA A 20 -5.08 33.96 -10.42
CA ALA A 20 -5.81 32.69 -10.40
C ALA A 20 -4.98 31.64 -11.15
N ARG A 21 -4.45 30.63 -10.44
CA ARG A 21 -4.04 29.40 -11.09
C ARG A 21 -5.31 28.62 -11.43
N ILE A 22 -5.62 28.50 -12.71
CA ILE A 22 -6.62 27.53 -13.17
C ILE A 22 -6.00 26.15 -12.92
N ALA A 23 -6.34 25.53 -11.78
CA ALA A 23 -6.17 24.10 -11.63
C ALA A 23 -7.23 23.47 -12.53
N ALA A 24 -6.86 23.16 -13.77
CA ALA A 24 -7.71 22.38 -14.65
C ALA A 24 -7.90 21.00 -14.00
N THR A 25 -8.95 20.85 -13.21
CA THR A 25 -9.45 19.58 -12.73
C THR A 25 -10.24 18.97 -13.88
N SER A 26 -9.56 18.39 -14.88
CA SER A 26 -10.25 17.41 -15.71
C SER A 26 -10.55 16.24 -14.78
N SER A 27 -11.82 16.09 -14.39
CA SER A 27 -12.31 14.82 -13.86
C SER A 27 -11.92 13.74 -14.86
N LEU A 28 -11.46 12.60 -14.35
CA LEU A 28 -11.03 11.47 -15.18
C LEU A 28 -12.13 11.09 -16.17
N GLY A 29 -11.73 10.72 -17.39
CA GLY A 29 -12.67 10.28 -18.42
C GLY A 29 -13.04 8.81 -18.27
N ASP A 30 -14.03 8.36 -19.06
CA ASP A 30 -14.45 6.96 -19.11
C ASP A 30 -13.29 6.00 -19.45
N ASP A 31 -12.34 6.44 -20.28
CA ASP A 31 -11.16 5.66 -20.68
C ASP A 31 -10.19 5.41 -19.52
N ASP A 32 -10.05 6.38 -18.61
CA ASP A 32 -9.20 6.26 -17.42
C ASP A 32 -9.80 5.22 -16.45
N PHE A 33 -11.12 5.24 -16.26
CA PHE A 33 -11.83 4.27 -15.43
C PHE A 33 -11.56 2.83 -15.89
N TRP A 34 -11.75 2.56 -17.19
CA TRP A 34 -11.53 1.22 -17.74
C TRP A 34 -10.08 0.79 -17.67
N THR A 35 -9.14 1.71 -17.89
CA THR A 35 -7.71 1.44 -17.72
C THR A 35 -7.39 0.93 -16.31
N LEU A 36 -7.94 1.58 -15.28
CA LEU A 36 -7.75 1.16 -13.89
C LEU A 36 -8.38 -0.21 -13.60
N VAL A 37 -9.57 -0.48 -14.12
CA VAL A 37 -10.23 -1.79 -14.00
C VAL A 37 -9.35 -2.88 -14.61
N PHE A 38 -8.78 -2.67 -15.79
CA PHE A 38 -7.90 -3.67 -16.43
C PHE A 38 -6.60 -3.89 -15.67
N VAL A 39 -5.98 -2.84 -15.11
CA VAL A 39 -4.77 -2.96 -14.30
C VAL A 39 -5.05 -3.76 -13.02
N LEU A 40 -6.14 -3.44 -12.30
CA LEU A 40 -6.57 -4.18 -11.11
C LEU A 40 -6.85 -5.65 -11.42
N ALA A 41 -7.57 -5.93 -12.51
CA ALA A 41 -7.87 -7.28 -12.95
C ALA A 41 -6.59 -8.07 -13.34
N GLY A 42 -5.65 -7.42 -14.04
CA GLY A 42 -4.38 -8.02 -14.43
C GLY A 42 -3.51 -8.40 -13.23
N ALA A 43 -3.42 -7.54 -12.22
CA ALA A 43 -2.66 -7.86 -11.01
C ALA A 43 -3.35 -8.88 -10.10
N LEU A 44 -4.68 -8.88 -10.06
CA LEU A 44 -5.44 -9.96 -9.43
C LEU A 44 -5.09 -11.29 -10.10
N ALA A 45 -5.15 -11.35 -11.44
CA ALA A 45 -4.80 -12.55 -12.20
C ALA A 45 -3.34 -12.99 -11.97
N LEU A 46 -2.40 -12.05 -11.97
CA LEU A 46 -0.99 -12.33 -11.69
C LEU A 46 -0.79 -12.88 -10.27
N SER A 47 -1.42 -12.27 -9.27
CA SER A 47 -1.32 -12.68 -7.87
C SER A 47 -1.89 -14.09 -7.66
N LEU A 48 -3.01 -14.40 -8.32
CA LEU A 48 -3.59 -15.74 -8.33
C LEU A 48 -2.68 -16.75 -9.03
N GLY A 49 -2.09 -16.38 -10.18
CA GLY A 49 -1.17 -17.22 -10.95
C GLY A 49 0.12 -17.55 -10.19
N LEU A 50 0.71 -16.57 -9.50
CA LEU A 50 1.91 -16.76 -8.67
C LEU A 50 1.66 -17.66 -7.45
N SER A 51 0.40 -17.86 -7.08
CA SER A 51 -0.01 -18.68 -5.95
C SER A 51 -0.34 -20.13 -6.35
N VAL A 52 -0.17 -20.51 -7.62
CA VAL A 52 -0.30 -21.90 -8.05
C VAL A 52 0.91 -22.69 -7.55
N PRO A 53 0.73 -23.71 -6.70
CA PRO A 53 1.85 -24.48 -6.17
C PRO A 53 2.54 -25.26 -7.29
N PRO A 54 3.88 -25.47 -7.21
CA PRO A 54 4.58 -26.32 -8.16
C PRO A 54 4.05 -27.76 -8.10
N PRO A 55 4.14 -28.54 -9.19
CA PRO A 55 3.54 -29.88 -9.29
C PRO A 55 4.02 -30.89 -8.23
N VAL A 56 5.20 -30.67 -7.63
CA VAL A 56 5.78 -31.56 -6.63
C VAL A 56 6.10 -30.75 -5.35
N PRO A 57 5.53 -31.10 -4.19
CA PRO A 57 5.88 -30.48 -2.92
C PRO A 57 7.32 -30.86 -2.56
N ALA A 58 8.20 -29.88 -2.45
CA ALA A 58 9.56 -30.13 -1.98
C ALA A 58 9.54 -30.49 -0.47
N PRO A 59 10.33 -31.48 -0.03
CA PRO A 59 10.37 -31.91 1.37
C PRO A 59 10.87 -30.79 2.29
N ALA A 60 10.36 -30.73 3.52
CA ALA A 60 10.76 -29.70 4.47
C ALA A 60 12.26 -29.86 4.86
N PRO A 61 13.14 -28.87 4.59
CA PRO A 61 14.50 -28.91 5.05
C PRO A 61 14.55 -28.69 6.56
N THR A 62 15.54 -29.32 7.18
CA THR A 62 16.01 -28.94 8.51
C THR A 62 16.60 -27.53 8.45
N LEU A 63 15.83 -26.53 8.88
CA LEU A 63 16.29 -25.14 8.92
C LEU A 63 17.42 -24.98 9.94
N THR A 64 18.63 -24.60 9.50
CA THR A 64 19.67 -24.18 10.45
C THR A 64 19.26 -22.85 11.12
N PRO A 65 19.38 -22.69 12.46
CA PRO A 65 18.74 -21.60 13.20
C PRO A 65 19.20 -20.16 12.93
N ARG A 66 20.41 -19.93 12.42
CA ARG A 66 21.15 -18.68 12.71
C ARG A 66 21.32 -17.65 11.58
N SER A 67 21.22 -17.99 10.30
CA SER A 67 21.70 -17.08 9.23
C SER A 67 20.67 -16.10 8.63
N SER A 68 19.38 -16.17 8.96
CA SER A 68 18.32 -15.49 8.18
C SER A 68 17.62 -14.30 8.85
N VAL A 69 17.70 -14.18 10.19
CA VAL A 69 16.95 -13.15 10.93
C VAL A 69 17.67 -11.80 10.91
N ALA A 70 18.95 -11.78 11.27
CA ALA A 70 19.73 -10.54 11.29
C ALA A 70 19.78 -9.83 9.93
N PRO A 71 20.01 -10.51 8.77
CA PRO A 71 19.95 -9.85 7.47
C PRO A 71 18.55 -9.29 7.14
N THR A 72 17.48 -9.96 7.57
CA THR A 72 16.11 -9.46 7.40
C THR A 72 15.91 -8.15 8.19
N PHE A 73 16.32 -8.12 9.46
CA PHE A 73 16.22 -6.91 10.28
C PHE A 73 17.10 -5.77 9.76
N ILE A 74 18.37 -6.05 9.43
CA ILE A 74 19.30 -5.05 8.90
C ILE A 74 18.77 -4.48 7.58
N GLY A 75 18.35 -5.34 6.66
CA GLY A 75 17.78 -4.93 5.38
C GLY A 75 16.50 -4.11 5.55
N THR A 76 15.61 -4.52 6.46
CA THR A 76 14.37 -3.78 6.75
C THR A 76 14.65 -2.43 7.39
N PHE A 77 15.59 -2.37 8.34
CA PHE A 77 15.94 -1.12 9.01
C PHE A 77 16.60 -0.13 8.03
N ALA A 78 17.54 -0.61 7.20
CA ALA A 78 18.15 0.20 6.15
C ALA A 78 17.11 0.71 5.13
N PHE A 79 16.15 -0.14 4.75
CA PHE A 79 15.04 0.24 3.89
C PHE A 79 14.18 1.35 4.52
N ILE A 80 13.75 1.20 5.78
CA ILE A 80 12.97 2.23 6.49
C ILE A 80 13.75 3.54 6.59
N LEU A 81 15.04 3.51 6.96
CA LEU A 81 15.88 4.71 6.96
C LEU A 81 15.96 5.36 5.57
N GLY A 82 16.05 4.56 4.51
CA GLY A 82 15.99 5.02 3.13
C GLY A 82 14.66 5.73 2.81
N LEU A 83 13.52 5.24 3.30
CA LEU A 83 12.22 5.90 3.13
C LEU A 83 12.17 7.28 3.82
N PHE A 84 12.73 7.38 5.03
CA PHE A 84 12.88 8.66 5.73
C PHE A 84 13.79 9.61 4.95
N ALA A 85 14.94 9.14 4.45
CA ALA A 85 15.85 9.96 3.64
C ALA A 85 15.15 10.45 2.35
N LEU A 86 14.40 9.57 1.68
CA LEU A 86 13.65 9.89 0.47
C LEU A 86 12.53 10.90 0.72
N ALA A 87 12.02 11.02 1.95
CA ALA A 87 11.04 12.04 2.31
C ALA A 87 11.60 13.47 2.29
N PHE A 88 12.92 13.64 2.38
CA PHE A 88 13.57 14.95 2.26
C PHE A 88 13.92 15.32 0.81
N VAL A 89 13.72 14.41 -0.15
CA VAL A 89 13.91 14.71 -1.57
C VAL A 89 12.64 15.42 -2.07
N PRO A 90 12.73 16.69 -2.53
CA PRO A 90 11.56 17.43 -2.98
C PRO A 90 11.03 16.86 -4.29
N PHE A 91 9.75 16.49 -4.31
CA PHE A 91 9.06 16.00 -5.50
C PHE A 91 7.92 16.95 -5.84
N SER A 92 7.69 17.16 -7.13
CA SER A 92 6.55 17.94 -7.63
C SER A 92 5.85 17.19 -8.76
N GLY A 93 4.53 17.25 -8.78
CA GLY A 93 3.70 16.61 -9.80
C GLY A 93 3.47 15.10 -9.60
N SER A 94 2.45 14.59 -10.28
CA SER A 94 1.99 13.20 -10.23
C SER A 94 3.03 12.19 -10.76
N VAL A 95 3.78 12.55 -11.81
CA VAL A 95 4.79 11.65 -12.43
C VAL A 95 5.93 11.30 -11.47
N SER A 96 6.38 12.26 -10.67
CA SER A 96 7.47 12.03 -9.72
C SER A 96 7.01 11.23 -8.51
N ALA A 97 5.78 11.47 -8.03
CA ALA A 97 5.13 10.66 -7.00
C ALA A 97 4.92 9.21 -7.48
N TYR A 98 4.49 9.03 -8.74
CA TYR A 98 4.36 7.73 -9.38
C TYR A 98 5.71 6.99 -9.45
N GLY A 99 6.74 7.65 -9.97
CA GLY A 99 8.09 7.09 -10.08
C GLY A 99 8.64 6.65 -8.71
N ARG A 100 8.40 7.45 -7.66
CA ARG A 100 8.78 7.09 -6.29
C ARG A 100 8.08 5.81 -5.82
N GLY A 101 6.77 5.69 -6.02
CA GLY A 101 6.01 4.49 -5.67
C GLY A 101 6.56 3.23 -6.34
N LEU A 102 6.89 3.31 -7.64
CA LEU A 102 7.50 2.20 -8.38
C LEU A 102 8.90 1.84 -7.87
N VAL A 103 9.73 2.83 -7.56
CA VAL A 103 11.07 2.59 -7.00
C VAL A 103 10.97 1.88 -5.65
N ILE A 104 10.06 2.33 -4.78
CA ILE A 104 9.80 1.67 -3.48
C ILE A 104 9.35 0.23 -3.69
N ALA A 105 8.35 -0.02 -4.55
CA ALA A 105 7.88 -1.37 -4.86
C ALA A 105 9.00 -2.27 -5.42
N ALA A 106 9.84 -1.74 -6.31
CA ALA A 106 10.96 -2.48 -6.87
C ALA A 106 11.99 -2.84 -5.79
N LEU A 107 12.28 -1.93 -4.85
CA LEU A 107 13.16 -2.19 -3.71
C LEU A 107 12.57 -3.24 -2.77
N GLU A 108 11.28 -3.17 -2.46
CA GLU A 108 10.57 -4.14 -1.62
C GLU A 108 10.63 -5.54 -2.22
N VAL A 109 10.28 -5.69 -3.51
CA VAL A 109 10.37 -6.95 -4.23
C VAL A 109 11.83 -7.43 -4.32
N GLY A 110 12.76 -6.54 -4.66
CA GLY A 110 14.18 -6.85 -4.76
C GLY A 110 14.76 -7.37 -3.45
N LEU A 111 14.47 -6.70 -2.32
CA LEU A 111 14.88 -7.13 -0.99
C LEU A 111 14.22 -8.45 -0.58
N ALA A 112 12.93 -8.62 -0.85
CA ALA A 112 12.23 -9.88 -0.62
C ALA A 112 12.89 -11.05 -1.36
N LEU A 113 13.26 -10.86 -2.63
CA LEU A 113 13.91 -11.89 -3.43
C LEU A 113 15.38 -12.13 -3.03
N ALA A 114 16.11 -11.09 -2.67
CA ALA A 114 17.51 -11.18 -2.25
C ALA A 114 17.66 -11.89 -0.89
N LEU A 115 16.78 -11.59 0.07
CA LEU A 115 16.82 -12.14 1.43
C LEU A 115 16.10 -13.50 1.53
N VAL A 116 15.34 -13.89 0.51
CA VAL A 116 14.75 -15.22 0.35
C VAL A 116 15.34 -15.92 -0.89
N PRO A 117 16.63 -16.34 -0.86
CA PRO A 117 17.17 -17.14 -1.94
C PRO A 117 16.39 -18.46 -2.07
N PRO A 118 16.30 -19.03 -3.28
CA PRO A 118 15.70 -20.34 -3.45
C PRO A 118 16.58 -21.34 -2.71
N LEU A 119 16.00 -22.09 -1.78
CA LEU A 119 16.69 -23.20 -1.14
C LEU A 119 16.30 -24.47 -1.88
N ALA A 120 17.23 -25.44 -2.01
CA ALA A 120 16.99 -26.69 -2.72
C ALA A 120 15.71 -27.43 -2.25
N ALA A 121 15.29 -27.20 -1.00
CA ALA A 121 14.14 -27.84 -0.39
C ALA A 121 12.88 -26.96 -0.30
N TRP A 122 12.96 -25.62 -0.38
CA TRP A 122 11.77 -24.74 -0.43
C TRP A 122 11.85 -23.80 -1.62
N THR A 123 10.78 -23.75 -2.42
CA THR A 123 10.65 -22.73 -3.46
C THR A 123 10.51 -21.34 -2.83
N ARG A 124 10.95 -20.29 -3.53
CA ARG A 124 10.76 -18.90 -3.05
C ARG A 124 9.30 -18.61 -2.71
N THR A 125 8.37 -19.18 -3.49
CA THR A 125 6.93 -19.06 -3.27
C THR A 125 6.49 -19.60 -1.91
N GLN A 126 6.98 -20.76 -1.48
CA GLN A 126 6.69 -21.31 -0.16
C GLN A 126 7.23 -20.43 0.97
N ARG A 127 8.46 -19.91 0.83
CA ARG A 127 9.08 -19.07 1.87
C ARG A 127 8.39 -17.72 2.05
N LEU A 128 7.91 -17.14 0.95
CA LEU A 128 7.14 -15.89 0.90
C LEU A 128 5.63 -16.11 1.16
N GLY A 129 5.18 -17.35 1.37
CA GLY A 129 3.76 -17.64 1.59
C GLY A 129 2.87 -17.40 0.37
N LEU A 130 3.43 -17.39 -0.85
CA LEU A 130 2.70 -17.38 -2.12
C LEU A 130 2.16 -18.77 -2.41
N LEU A 131 1.26 -19.21 -1.55
CA LEU A 131 0.61 -20.51 -1.57
C LEU A 131 -0.89 -20.29 -1.52
N PRO A 132 -1.70 -21.22 -2.08
CA PRO A 132 -3.13 -21.12 -1.92
C PRO A 132 -3.48 -21.25 -0.43
N PRO A 133 -4.46 -20.48 0.08
CA PRO A 133 -4.86 -20.61 1.47
C PRO A 133 -5.47 -21.99 1.71
N LYS A 134 -5.21 -22.57 2.90
CA LYS A 134 -5.80 -23.88 3.28
C LYS A 134 -7.33 -23.91 3.20
N ARG A 135 -7.95 -22.75 3.36
CA ARG A 135 -9.40 -22.55 3.32
C ARG A 135 -9.74 -21.63 2.16
N LEU A 136 -10.21 -22.21 1.05
CA LEU A 136 -10.41 -21.48 -0.21
C LEU A 136 -11.40 -20.31 -0.09
N TYR A 137 -12.40 -20.39 0.79
CA TYR A 137 -13.34 -19.29 1.03
C TYR A 137 -12.64 -17.98 1.46
N LEU A 138 -11.42 -18.04 2.01
CA LEU A 138 -10.64 -16.86 2.36
C LEU A 138 -10.27 -16.01 1.14
N VAL A 139 -10.21 -16.60 -0.06
CA VAL A 139 -10.03 -15.86 -1.32
C VAL A 139 -11.23 -14.94 -1.61
N ALA A 140 -12.45 -15.41 -1.34
CA ALA A 140 -13.66 -14.62 -1.53
C ALA A 140 -13.92 -13.62 -0.39
N VAL A 141 -13.57 -13.99 0.86
CA VAL A 141 -13.78 -13.14 2.04
C VAL A 141 -12.74 -12.02 2.12
N ALA A 142 -11.51 -12.24 1.65
CA ALA A 142 -10.44 -11.23 1.76
C ALA A 142 -10.78 -9.87 1.11
N PRO A 143 -11.30 -9.79 -0.13
CA PRO A 143 -11.72 -8.52 -0.70
C PRO A 143 -12.79 -7.81 0.13
N ILE A 144 -13.77 -8.53 0.67
CA ILE A 144 -14.83 -7.96 1.53
C ILE A 144 -14.22 -7.35 2.80
N LEU A 145 -13.25 -8.04 3.41
CA LEU A 145 -12.52 -7.51 4.55
C LEU A 145 -11.67 -6.30 4.17
N GLY A 146 -11.07 -6.28 2.99
CA GLY A 146 -10.36 -5.13 2.44
C GLY A 146 -11.23 -3.89 2.34
N VAL A 147 -12.43 -4.05 1.77
CA VAL A 147 -13.45 -2.99 1.69
C VAL A 147 -13.84 -2.51 3.10
N LEU A 148 -14.12 -3.44 4.01
CA LEU A 148 -14.44 -3.09 5.41
C LEU A 148 -13.31 -2.32 6.09
N VAL A 149 -12.05 -2.73 5.86
CA VAL A 149 -10.88 -2.01 6.39
C VAL A 149 -10.83 -0.58 5.87
N ALA A 150 -11.16 -0.33 4.60
CA ALA A 150 -11.17 1.02 4.05
C ALA A 150 -12.20 1.91 4.75
N PHE A 151 -13.42 1.41 4.93
CA PHE A 151 -14.49 2.13 5.63
C PHE A 151 -14.15 2.40 7.10
N LEU A 152 -13.71 1.36 7.83
CA LEU A 152 -13.36 1.49 9.24
C LEU A 152 -12.11 2.35 9.44
N GLY A 153 -11.13 2.26 8.54
CA GLY A 153 -9.94 3.10 8.56
C GLY A 153 -10.27 4.58 8.39
N ASN A 154 -11.18 4.93 7.46
CA ASN A 154 -11.68 6.29 7.31
C ASN A 154 -12.44 6.76 8.56
N LEU A 155 -13.27 5.88 9.16
CA LEU A 155 -13.97 6.19 10.40
C LEU A 155 -13.00 6.46 11.55
N ILE A 156 -11.98 5.60 11.73
CA ILE A 156 -10.92 5.79 12.73
C ILE A 156 -10.20 7.12 12.48
N GLY A 157 -9.81 7.38 11.23
CA GLY A 157 -9.11 8.60 10.85
C GLY A 157 -9.90 9.87 11.18
N ALA A 158 -11.23 9.86 11.04
CA ALA A 158 -12.09 10.99 11.36
C ALA A 158 -12.08 11.39 12.85
N PHE A 159 -11.71 10.46 13.75
CA PHE A 159 -11.61 10.73 15.19
C PHE A 159 -10.19 11.09 15.65
N VAL A 160 -9.20 11.09 14.74
CA VAL A 160 -7.81 11.38 15.08
C VAL A 160 -7.40 12.72 14.45
N PRO A 161 -7.09 13.74 15.26
CA PRO A 161 -6.69 15.05 14.74
C PRO A 161 -5.43 14.99 13.89
N SER A 162 -5.45 15.68 12.75
CA SER A 162 -4.31 15.81 11.84
C SER A 162 -3.81 17.26 11.79
N THR A 163 -2.51 17.42 11.65
CA THR A 163 -1.81 18.72 11.47
C THR A 163 -1.39 18.95 10.02
N SER A 164 -1.61 17.98 9.13
CA SER A 164 -1.37 18.07 7.68
C SER A 164 -2.43 17.29 6.90
N GLU A 165 -2.61 17.67 5.62
CA GLU A 165 -3.49 16.99 4.67
C GLU A 165 -2.94 15.61 4.25
N ALA A 166 -3.79 14.74 3.69
CA ALA A 166 -3.34 13.42 3.25
C ALA A 166 -2.48 13.52 1.98
N SER A 167 -1.40 12.74 1.90
CA SER A 167 -0.56 12.71 0.68
C SER A 167 -1.35 12.26 -0.55
N ILE A 168 -2.35 11.38 -0.37
CA ILE A 168 -3.24 10.96 -1.46
C ILE A 168 -4.03 12.14 -2.01
N GLU A 169 -4.48 13.07 -1.16
CA GLU A 169 -5.23 14.26 -1.59
C GLU A 169 -4.35 15.21 -2.39
N SER A 170 -3.08 15.34 -2.02
CA SER A 170 -2.11 16.09 -2.82
C SER A 170 -1.82 15.45 -4.18
N LEU A 171 -1.93 14.12 -4.29
CA LEU A 171 -1.67 13.40 -5.54
C LEU A 171 -2.86 13.51 -6.51
N VAL A 172 -4.08 13.42 -5.99
CA VAL A 172 -5.32 13.52 -6.80
C VAL A 172 -5.60 14.97 -7.23
N ALA A 173 -4.99 15.97 -6.57
CA ALA A 173 -5.08 17.37 -7.00
C ALA A 173 -4.48 17.65 -8.40
N PHE A 174 -3.73 16.71 -8.98
CA PHE A 174 -3.22 16.80 -10.36
C PHE A 174 -4.19 16.13 -11.35
N SER A 175 -4.38 16.71 -12.54
CA SER A 175 -5.26 16.17 -13.59
C SER A 175 -4.88 14.76 -14.08
N SER A 176 -3.62 14.36 -13.97
CA SER A 176 -3.12 12.99 -14.22
C SER A 176 -2.95 12.16 -12.94
N GLY A 177 -3.38 12.71 -11.80
CA GLY A 177 -3.14 12.19 -10.46
C GLY A 177 -3.83 10.88 -10.17
N ALA A 178 -5.01 10.65 -10.71
CA ALA A 178 -5.78 9.44 -10.42
C ALA A 178 -5.44 8.24 -11.33
N LEU A 179 -4.96 8.46 -12.56
CA LEU A 179 -4.33 7.38 -13.34
C LEU A 179 -3.02 6.92 -12.66
N ALA A 180 -2.22 7.87 -12.17
CA ALA A 180 -1.03 7.59 -11.36
C ALA A 180 -1.38 6.88 -10.05
N LEU A 181 -2.44 7.32 -9.37
CA LEU A 181 -2.95 6.69 -8.14
C LEU A 181 -3.39 5.26 -8.41
N GLY A 182 -4.14 5.01 -9.49
CA GLY A 182 -4.67 3.69 -9.78
C GLY A 182 -3.58 2.69 -10.22
N LEU A 183 -2.57 3.10 -10.98
CA LEU A 183 -1.42 2.23 -11.30
C LEU A 183 -0.59 1.87 -10.06
N VAL A 184 -0.35 2.83 -9.16
CA VAL A 184 0.36 2.62 -7.88
C VAL A 184 -0.47 1.77 -6.93
N SER A 185 -1.79 1.93 -6.93
CA SER A 185 -2.75 1.20 -6.09
C SER A 185 -2.82 -0.29 -6.36
N VAL A 186 -2.10 -0.75 -7.39
CA VAL A 186 -2.04 -2.15 -7.76
C VAL A 186 -0.65 -2.73 -7.48
N VAL A 187 0.39 -2.10 -8.01
CA VAL A 187 1.76 -2.63 -7.92
C VAL A 187 2.32 -2.52 -6.51
N VAL A 188 2.08 -1.39 -5.83
CA VAL A 188 2.64 -1.13 -4.51
C VAL A 188 2.05 -2.07 -3.45
N PRO A 189 0.72 -2.27 -3.34
CA PRO A 189 0.17 -3.21 -2.35
C PRO A 189 0.70 -4.63 -2.48
N VAL A 190 0.89 -5.12 -3.71
CA VAL A 190 1.46 -6.46 -3.92
C VAL A 190 2.90 -6.51 -3.42
N ALA A 191 3.72 -5.50 -3.73
CA ALA A 191 5.10 -5.40 -3.26
C ALA A 191 5.19 -5.31 -1.73
N GLU A 192 4.33 -4.48 -1.11
CA GLU A 192 4.24 -4.33 0.33
C GLU A 192 3.87 -5.65 1.01
N GLU A 193 2.85 -6.36 0.52
CA GLU A 193 2.46 -7.64 1.12
C GLU A 193 3.55 -8.71 0.94
N LEU A 194 4.25 -8.73 -0.19
CA LEU A 194 5.41 -9.61 -0.39
C LEU A 194 6.53 -9.31 0.62
N PHE A 195 6.81 -8.04 0.88
CA PHE A 195 7.87 -7.60 1.77
C PHE A 195 7.49 -7.79 3.25
N PHE A 196 6.36 -7.24 3.68
CA PHE A 196 5.95 -7.27 5.08
C PHE A 196 5.37 -8.62 5.51
N ARG A 197 4.51 -9.26 4.70
CA ARG A 197 3.78 -10.49 5.08
C ARG A 197 4.47 -11.74 4.57
N GLY A 198 5.09 -11.66 3.39
CA GLY A 198 5.91 -12.73 2.84
C GLY A 198 7.28 -12.84 3.49
N LEU A 199 8.12 -11.81 3.34
CA LEU A 199 9.50 -11.81 3.86
C LEU A 199 9.54 -11.62 5.39
N ILE A 200 9.10 -10.47 5.91
CA ILE A 200 9.30 -10.11 7.33
C ILE A 200 8.50 -11.04 8.24
N PHE A 201 7.16 -11.04 8.13
CA PHE A 201 6.30 -11.87 8.96
C PHE A 201 6.64 -13.35 8.81
N GLY A 202 6.78 -13.85 7.57
CA GLY A 202 7.11 -15.25 7.31
C GLY A 202 8.44 -15.68 7.95
N ASN A 203 9.49 -14.86 7.86
CA ASN A 203 10.77 -15.17 8.51
C ASN A 203 10.68 -15.14 10.04
N LEU A 204 9.99 -14.15 10.60
CA LEU A 204 9.85 -14.01 12.05
C LEU A 204 8.95 -15.09 12.65
N GLU A 205 7.85 -15.45 11.98
CA GLU A 205 6.89 -16.46 12.44
C GLU A 205 7.59 -17.80 12.66
N ARG A 206 8.43 -18.22 11.71
CA ARG A 206 9.20 -19.47 11.76
C ARG A 206 10.24 -19.51 12.90
N ARG A 207 10.64 -18.37 13.44
CA ARG A 207 11.78 -18.25 14.38
C ARG A 207 11.36 -17.84 15.78
N LEU A 208 10.44 -16.89 15.87
CA LEU A 208 10.01 -16.23 17.11
C LEU A 208 8.57 -16.59 17.48
N GLY A 209 7.84 -17.29 16.60
CA GLY A 209 6.43 -17.59 16.74
C GLY A 209 5.52 -16.47 16.22
N GLY A 210 4.24 -16.81 15.99
CA GLY A 210 3.27 -15.93 15.34
C GLY A 210 3.04 -14.62 16.09
N SER A 211 2.91 -14.63 17.42
CA SER A 211 2.58 -13.42 18.19
C SER A 211 3.67 -12.34 18.12
N ARG A 212 4.94 -12.75 18.22
CA ARG A 212 6.08 -11.81 18.13
C ARG A 212 6.26 -11.32 16.70
N ALA A 213 6.13 -12.20 15.72
CA ALA A 213 6.16 -11.84 14.30
C ALA A 213 5.06 -10.82 13.97
N PHE A 214 3.85 -11.04 14.48
CA PHE A 214 2.72 -10.14 14.31
C PHE A 214 3.05 -8.73 14.83
N LEU A 215 3.47 -8.63 16.10
CA LEU A 215 3.76 -7.34 16.72
C LEU A 215 4.90 -6.59 16.00
N VAL A 216 5.98 -7.28 15.66
CA VAL A 216 7.12 -6.66 14.97
C VAL A 216 6.74 -6.21 13.56
N THR A 217 5.99 -7.03 12.81
CA THR A 217 5.55 -6.67 11.46
C THR A 217 4.63 -5.44 11.46
N ILE A 218 3.66 -5.33 12.38
CA ILE A 218 2.79 -4.15 12.44
C ILE A 218 3.56 -2.87 12.77
N VAL A 219 4.55 -2.95 13.65
CA VAL A 219 5.38 -1.79 14.03
C VAL A 219 6.25 -1.36 12.85
N LEU A 220 6.94 -2.30 12.20
CA LEU A 220 7.77 -1.99 11.04
C LEU A 220 6.95 -1.44 9.86
N PHE A 221 5.75 -1.99 9.64
CA PHE A 221 4.81 -1.48 8.64
C PHE A 221 4.41 -0.03 8.94
N ALA A 222 3.96 0.26 10.16
CA ALA A 222 3.59 1.62 10.56
C ALA A 222 4.77 2.60 10.44
N LEU A 223 5.97 2.21 10.88
CA LEU A 223 7.19 3.02 10.78
C LEU A 223 7.57 3.32 9.34
N ALA A 224 7.44 2.36 8.42
CA ALA A 224 7.72 2.56 7.00
C ALA A 224 6.79 3.60 6.36
N HIS A 225 5.58 3.77 6.89
CA HIS A 225 4.59 4.71 6.37
C HIS A 225 4.64 6.10 7.02
N LEU A 226 5.27 6.23 8.20
CA LEU A 226 5.38 7.51 8.90
C LEU A 226 5.96 8.66 8.04
N PRO A 227 6.99 8.47 7.19
CA PRO A 227 7.52 9.56 6.37
C PRO A 227 6.48 10.14 5.41
N GLN A 228 5.57 9.30 4.89
CA GLN A 228 4.49 9.73 4.02
C GLN A 228 3.34 10.36 4.81
N GLN A 229 2.99 9.78 5.96
CA GLN A 229 1.84 10.22 6.77
C GLN A 229 2.20 11.25 7.84
N TRP A 230 3.39 11.86 7.78
CA TRP A 230 3.86 12.75 8.84
C TRP A 230 2.93 13.97 9.01
N GLY A 231 2.38 14.12 10.20
CA GLY A 231 1.38 15.14 10.52
C GLY A 231 -0.06 14.75 10.16
N ASN A 232 -0.29 13.75 9.31
CA ASN A 232 -1.62 13.20 9.07
C ASN A 232 -1.86 11.97 9.94
N TRP A 233 -2.08 12.22 11.23
CA TRP A 233 -2.25 11.16 12.22
C TRP A 233 -3.52 10.34 12.01
N GLY A 234 -4.56 10.91 11.41
CA GLY A 234 -5.74 10.16 10.96
C GLY A 234 -5.40 9.10 9.92
N ALA A 235 -4.69 9.47 8.87
CA ALA A 235 -4.23 8.52 7.86
C ALA A 235 -3.21 7.51 8.44
N ALA A 236 -2.28 7.95 9.29
CA ALA A 236 -1.34 7.06 9.97
C ALA A 236 -2.04 6.00 10.84
N SER A 237 -3.14 6.39 11.52
CA SER A 237 -3.94 5.48 12.34
C SER A 237 -4.70 4.45 11.48
N SER A 238 -5.25 4.90 10.34
CA SER A 238 -5.86 4.01 9.34
C SER A 238 -4.86 3.00 8.79
N VAL A 239 -3.65 3.44 8.44
CA VAL A 239 -2.55 2.59 7.97
C VAL A 239 -2.15 1.56 9.04
N LEU A 240 -2.02 1.96 10.30
CA LEU A 240 -1.74 1.03 11.40
C LEU A 240 -2.84 -0.03 11.51
N PHE A 241 -4.11 0.38 11.43
CA PHE A 241 -5.25 -0.53 11.47
C PHE A 241 -5.25 -1.54 10.30
N ALA A 242 -5.03 -1.07 9.07
CA ALA A 242 -4.83 -1.95 7.91
C ALA A 242 -3.66 -2.90 8.15
N GLY A 243 -2.56 -2.38 8.72
CA GLY A 243 -1.38 -3.13 9.10
C GLY A 243 -1.68 -4.32 10.03
N VAL A 244 -2.50 -4.09 11.05
CA VAL A 244 -3.01 -5.10 12.00
C VAL A 244 -3.85 -6.15 11.28
N VAL A 245 -4.84 -5.73 10.49
CA VAL A 245 -5.78 -6.65 9.83
C VAL A 245 -5.08 -7.52 8.79
N PHE A 246 -4.26 -6.95 7.91
CA PHE A 246 -3.57 -7.71 6.85
C PHE A 246 -2.55 -8.69 7.42
N THR A 247 -1.85 -8.30 8.50
CA THR A 247 -0.95 -9.25 9.20
C THR A 247 -1.75 -10.37 9.89
N ALA A 248 -2.94 -10.08 10.41
CA ALA A 248 -3.80 -11.11 10.99
C ALA A 248 -4.31 -12.08 9.91
N LEU A 249 -4.71 -11.57 8.75
CA LEU A 249 -5.09 -12.39 7.59
C LEU A 249 -3.95 -13.33 7.19
N ARG A 250 -2.72 -12.81 7.05
CA ARG A 250 -1.55 -13.64 6.76
C ARG A 250 -1.32 -14.72 7.81
N TRP A 251 -1.40 -14.36 9.09
CA TRP A 251 -1.16 -15.31 10.18
C TRP A 251 -2.21 -16.44 10.18
N ARG A 252 -3.49 -16.11 9.98
CA ARG A 252 -4.58 -17.09 10.00
C ARG A 252 -4.65 -17.95 8.74
N SER A 253 -4.32 -17.39 7.58
CA SER A 253 -4.41 -18.10 6.30
C SER A 253 -3.17 -18.94 5.98
N GLY A 254 -2.01 -18.56 6.52
CA GLY A 254 -0.70 -19.09 6.09
C GLY A 254 -0.29 -18.63 4.68
N SER A 255 -1.05 -17.73 4.07
CA SER A 255 -0.95 -17.33 2.67
C SER A 255 -0.90 -15.82 2.54
N THR A 256 0.11 -15.31 1.83
CA THR A 256 0.29 -13.90 1.47
C THR A 256 -0.69 -13.46 0.39
N LEU A 257 -1.30 -14.40 -0.35
CA LEU A 257 -2.37 -14.07 -1.30
C LEU A 257 -3.58 -13.45 -0.60
N VAL A 258 -3.96 -13.98 0.58
CA VAL A 258 -5.15 -13.49 1.31
C VAL A 258 -5.04 -12.00 1.67
N PRO A 259 -3.98 -11.50 2.33
CA PRO A 259 -3.84 -10.07 2.55
C PRO A 259 -3.63 -9.28 1.25
N VAL A 260 -2.98 -9.82 0.21
CA VAL A 260 -2.89 -9.13 -1.11
C VAL A 260 -4.28 -8.82 -1.66
N LEU A 261 -5.19 -9.80 -1.64
CA LEU A 261 -6.56 -9.62 -2.12
C LEU A 261 -7.33 -8.57 -1.31
N ALA A 262 -7.15 -8.58 0.02
CA ALA A 262 -7.74 -7.57 0.89
C ALA A 262 -7.16 -6.18 0.64
N HIS A 263 -5.84 -6.08 0.45
CA HIS A 263 -5.15 -4.81 0.27
C HIS A 263 -5.46 -4.19 -1.10
N LEU A 264 -5.52 -4.99 -2.17
CA LEU A 264 -5.96 -4.53 -3.49
C LEU A 264 -7.41 -4.01 -3.44
N ALA A 265 -8.32 -4.70 -2.74
CA ALA A 265 -9.70 -4.24 -2.56
C ALA A 265 -9.79 -2.95 -1.73
N HIS A 266 -8.99 -2.86 -0.65
CA HIS A 266 -8.87 -1.64 0.15
C HIS A 266 -8.45 -0.44 -0.70
N ASN A 267 -7.37 -0.58 -1.48
CA ASN A 267 -6.88 0.51 -2.32
C ASN A 267 -7.82 0.82 -3.48
N ALA A 268 -8.52 -0.18 -4.04
CA ALA A 268 -9.56 0.06 -5.04
C ALA A 268 -10.65 0.99 -4.48
N ILE A 269 -11.14 0.77 -3.25
CA ILE A 269 -12.11 1.69 -2.61
C ILE A 269 -11.54 3.09 -2.46
N LEU A 270 -10.28 3.23 -2.02
CA LEU A 270 -9.64 4.53 -1.89
C LEU A 270 -9.51 5.27 -3.23
N VAL A 271 -9.22 4.55 -4.32
CA VAL A 271 -9.14 5.12 -5.67
C VAL A 271 -10.53 5.52 -6.17
N PHE A 272 -11.49 4.60 -6.17
CA PHE A 272 -12.82 4.82 -6.74
C PHE A 272 -13.68 5.80 -5.95
N SER A 273 -13.46 5.95 -4.64
CA SER A 273 -14.13 6.99 -3.83
C SER A 273 -13.68 8.43 -4.16
N ARG A 274 -12.70 8.59 -5.08
CA ARG A 274 -12.15 9.88 -5.51
C ARG A 274 -12.50 10.22 -6.96
N PHE A 275 -13.30 9.39 -7.61
CA PHE A 275 -14.03 9.68 -8.85
C PHE A 275 -15.43 10.19 -8.47
#